data_AF-A0A6B2TQ00-F1
#
_entry.id   AF-A0A6B2TQ00-F1
#
_cell.length_a   1.000
_cell.length_b   1.000
_cell.length_c   1.000
_cell.angle_alpha   90.00
_cell.angle_beta   90.00
_cell.angle_gamma   90.00
#
_symmetry.space_group_name_H-M   'P 1'
#
loop_
_entity.id
_entity.type
_entity.pdbx_description
1 polymer ?
#
loop_
_entity_poly.entity_id
_entity_poly.type
_entity_poly.pdbx_seq_one_letter_code
_entity_poly.pdbx_strand_id
1 'polypeptide(L)'
;RPSAAVKAQAWAAVVESDQLSNALVEATIAGFAQPSQRELAAPYVAKYFAAIERVWAERSIQIGMDVVRGLFPHLQGDAATLAAADEWLTAHESSAPALRRLVLEARDDLARSLRAQACDAGAAV
;
A
#
# COMPACT_ATOMS: atom_id res chain seq x y z
N ARG A 1 -12.89 11.72 -13.14
CA ARG A 1 -12.02 11.35 -14.29
C ARG A 1 -10.72 10.76 -13.73
N PRO A 2 -10.40 9.48 -13.97
CA PRO A 2 -9.12 8.92 -13.53
C PRO A 2 -7.98 9.52 -14.37
N SER A 3 -6.94 10.03 -13.71
CA SER A 3 -5.73 10.54 -14.34
C SER A 3 -4.54 10.46 -13.39
N ALA A 4 -3.32 10.48 -13.95
CA ALA A 4 -2.09 10.50 -13.15
C ALA A 4 -2.04 11.72 -12.21
N ALA A 5 -2.51 12.89 -12.67
CA ALA A 5 -2.58 14.10 -11.86
C ALA A 5 -3.50 13.93 -10.64
N VAL A 6 -4.65 13.28 -10.81
CA VAL A 6 -5.59 13.00 -9.70
C VAL A 6 -4.96 12.04 -8.69
N LYS A 7 -4.23 11.01 -9.14
CA LYS A 7 -3.46 10.13 -8.24
C LYS A 7 -2.39 10.90 -7.46
N ALA A 8 -1.65 11.77 -8.14
CA ALA A 8 -0.59 12.56 -7.51
C ALA A 8 -1.17 13.49 -6.44
N GLN A 9 -2.29 14.14 -6.73
CA GLN A 9 -2.99 14.99 -5.77
C GLN A 9 -3.51 14.18 -4.56
N ALA A 10 -4.17 13.04 -4.81
CA ALA A 10 -4.67 12.19 -3.74
C ALA A 10 -3.54 11.66 -2.84
N TRP A 11 -2.42 11.27 -3.44
CA TRP A 11 -1.23 10.83 -2.73
C TRP A 11 -0.66 11.96 -1.86
N ALA A 12 -0.41 13.13 -2.44
CA ALA A 12 0.14 14.27 -1.71
C ALA A 12 -0.76 14.68 -0.53
N ALA A 13 -2.07 14.69 -0.74
CA ALA A 13 -3.03 15.06 0.30
C ALA A 13 -3.06 14.10 1.50
N VAL A 14 -2.79 12.81 1.28
CA VAL A 14 -2.84 11.78 2.35
C VAL A 14 -1.46 11.53 2.97
N VAL A 15 -0.43 11.42 2.13
CA VAL A 15 0.91 10.94 2.52
C VAL A 15 1.87 12.09 2.81
N GLU A 16 1.74 13.22 2.11
CA GLU A 16 2.67 14.36 2.17
C GLU A 16 2.10 15.55 2.95
N SER A 17 0.84 15.46 3.39
CA SER A 17 0.11 16.54 4.08
C SER A 17 -0.74 16.00 5.22
N ASP A 18 -0.95 16.83 6.25
CA ASP A 18 -1.78 16.57 7.42
C ASP A 18 -3.07 17.41 7.48
N GLN A 19 -3.39 18.09 6.37
CA GLN A 19 -4.48 19.08 6.32
C GLN A 19 -5.88 18.48 6.12
N LEU A 20 -5.96 17.22 5.69
CA LEU A 20 -7.26 16.53 5.54
C LEU A 20 -7.82 16.13 6.92
N SER A 21 -9.13 16.23 7.07
CA SER A 21 -9.82 15.58 8.19
C SER A 21 -9.68 14.06 8.08
N ASN A 22 -9.77 13.34 9.21
CA ASN A 22 -9.66 11.88 9.22
C ASN A 22 -10.63 11.20 8.24
N ALA A 23 -11.89 11.66 8.19
CA ALA A 23 -12.89 11.15 7.26
C ALA A 23 -12.49 11.36 5.78
N LEU A 24 -11.85 12.49 5.46
CA LEU A 24 -11.35 12.74 4.11
C LEU A 24 -10.10 11.90 3.80
N VAL A 25 -9.24 11.64 4.79
CA VAL A 25 -8.12 10.70 4.63
C VAL A 25 -8.64 9.30 4.29
N GLU A 26 -9.56 8.77 5.09
CA GLU A 26 -10.17 7.44 4.88
C GLU A 26 -10.84 7.35 3.50
N ALA A 27 -11.66 8.34 3.12
CA ALA A 27 -12.32 8.38 1.82
C ALA A 27 -11.33 8.45 0.65
N THR A 28 -10.24 9.23 0.80
CA THR A 28 -9.21 9.36 -0.24
C THR A 28 -8.43 8.07 -0.41
N ILE A 29 -8.07 7.40 0.69
CA ILE A 29 -7.40 6.09 0.69
C ILE A 29 -8.29 5.04 0.02
N ALA A 30 -9.57 4.96 0.41
CA ALA A 30 -10.52 4.00 -0.16
C ALA A 30 -10.71 4.19 -1.67
N GLY A 31 -10.63 5.42 -2.18
CA GLY A 31 -10.71 5.73 -3.61
C GLY A 31 -9.39 5.57 -4.37
N PHE A 32 -8.26 5.39 -3.67
CA PHE A 32 -6.92 5.45 -4.27
C PHE A 32 -6.60 4.23 -5.13
N ALA A 33 -6.92 3.02 -4.70
CA ALA A 33 -6.61 1.81 -5.47
C ALA A 33 -7.92 1.24 -6.08
N GLN A 34 -8.02 1.26 -7.41
CA GLN A 34 -9.17 0.69 -8.13
C GLN A 34 -8.69 -0.32 -9.18
N PRO A 35 -9.37 -1.47 -9.37
CA PRO A 35 -8.93 -2.50 -10.32
C PRO A 35 -8.74 -2.01 -11.76
N SER A 36 -9.55 -1.06 -12.21
CA SER A 36 -9.46 -0.46 -13.55
C SER A 36 -8.32 0.57 -13.69
N GLN A 37 -7.58 0.86 -12.62
CA GLN A 37 -6.56 1.91 -12.56
C GLN A 37 -5.19 1.39 -12.09
N ARG A 38 -4.92 0.08 -12.23
CA ARG A 38 -3.64 -0.53 -11.81
C ARG A 38 -2.43 0.17 -12.43
N GLU A 39 -2.46 0.46 -13.72
CA GLU A 39 -1.34 1.15 -14.40
C GLU A 39 -1.08 2.55 -13.82
N LEU A 40 -2.13 3.27 -13.41
CA LEU A 40 -1.98 4.57 -12.73
C LEU A 40 -1.45 4.44 -11.30
N ALA A 41 -1.66 3.28 -10.66
CA ALA A 41 -1.21 2.99 -9.30
C ALA A 41 0.19 2.37 -9.25
N ALA A 42 0.66 1.75 -10.33
CA ALA A 42 1.95 1.06 -10.40
C ALA A 42 3.16 1.90 -9.89
N PRO A 43 3.29 3.20 -10.20
CA PRO A 43 4.39 4.02 -9.69
C PRO A 43 4.39 4.21 -8.17
N TYR A 44 3.29 3.89 -7.49
CA TYR A 44 3.14 4.11 -6.06
C TYR A 44 3.61 2.94 -5.20
N VAL A 45 3.97 1.80 -5.77
CA VAL A 45 4.59 0.70 -5.02
C VAL A 45 5.88 1.16 -4.33
N ALA A 46 6.80 1.73 -5.09
CA ALA A 46 8.05 2.26 -4.56
C ALA A 46 7.81 3.43 -3.59
N LYS A 47 6.86 4.32 -3.93
CA LYS A 47 6.53 5.48 -3.09
C LYS A 47 5.92 5.07 -1.74
N TYR A 48 5.13 4.00 -1.71
CA TYR A 48 4.56 3.44 -0.49
C TYR A 48 5.66 2.99 0.46
N PHE A 49 6.53 2.07 0.03
CA PHE A 49 7.59 1.56 0.90
C PHE A 49 8.59 2.65 1.33
N ALA A 50 8.82 3.66 0.50
CA ALA A 50 9.64 4.82 0.87
C ALA A 50 8.99 5.77 1.90
N ALA A 51 7.66 5.76 2.03
CA ALA A 51 6.95 6.76 2.83
C ALA A 51 6.38 6.22 4.16
N ILE A 52 6.06 4.93 4.26
CA ILE A 52 5.25 4.41 5.37
C ILE A 52 5.89 4.56 6.74
N GLU A 53 7.21 4.45 6.87
CA GLU A 53 7.88 4.65 8.16
C GLU A 53 7.76 6.10 8.64
N ARG A 54 8.01 7.06 7.74
CA ARG A 54 7.87 8.49 8.03
C ARG A 54 6.43 8.82 8.43
N VAL A 55 5.45 8.36 7.65
CA VAL A 55 4.02 8.60 7.95
C VAL A 55 3.67 8.04 9.32
N TRP A 56 4.15 6.85 9.65
CA TRP A 56 3.90 6.24 10.95
C TRP A 56 4.50 7.03 12.11
N ALA A 57 5.69 7.60 11.92
CA ALA A 57 6.38 8.38 12.94
C ALA A 57 5.77 9.78 13.14
N GLU A 58 5.30 10.42 12.06
CA GLU A 58 4.86 11.81 12.07
C GLU A 58 3.35 11.99 12.30
N ARG A 59 2.53 10.99 11.95
CA ARG A 59 1.07 11.11 12.00
C ARG A 59 0.49 10.42 13.23
N SER A 60 -0.78 10.71 13.52
CA SER A 60 -1.50 9.99 14.57
C SER A 60 -1.55 8.50 14.26
N ILE A 61 -1.59 7.67 15.30
CA ILE A 61 -1.61 6.21 15.15
C ILE A 61 -2.76 5.73 14.25
N GLN A 62 -3.93 6.36 14.35
CA GLN A 62 -5.09 6.06 13.51
C GLN A 62 -4.76 6.30 12.02
N ILE A 63 -4.25 7.48 11.67
CA ILE A 63 -3.88 7.82 10.30
C ILE A 63 -2.75 6.94 9.79
N GLY A 64 -1.75 6.64 10.63
CA GLY A 64 -0.67 5.72 10.28
C GLY A 64 -1.21 4.33 9.93
N MET A 65 -2.15 3.80 10.73
CA MET A 65 -2.80 2.51 10.45
C MET A 65 -3.61 2.54 9.15
N ASP A 66 -4.38 3.61 8.91
CA ASP A 66 -5.21 3.75 7.70
C ASP A 66 -4.36 3.83 6.45
N VAL A 67 -3.26 4.60 6.47
CA VAL A 67 -2.31 4.71 5.36
C VAL A 67 -1.63 3.38 5.09
N VAL A 68 -1.07 2.72 6.10
CA VAL A 68 -0.32 1.46 5.92
C VAL A 68 -1.24 0.38 5.34
N ARG A 69 -2.45 0.22 5.88
CA ARG A 69 -3.39 -0.80 5.41
C ARG A 69 -3.98 -0.47 4.06
N GLY A 70 -4.50 0.75 3.90
CA GLY A 70 -5.31 1.10 2.75
C GLY A 70 -4.51 1.47 1.50
N LEU A 71 -3.23 1.86 1.65
CA LEU A 71 -2.35 2.13 0.52
C LEU A 71 -1.38 0.99 0.21
N PHE A 72 -1.41 -0.14 0.94
CA PHE A 72 -0.61 -1.29 0.56
C PHE A 72 -1.00 -1.74 -0.87
N PRO A 73 -0.03 -1.93 -1.78
CA PRO A 73 -0.29 -2.11 -3.21
C PRO A 73 -0.82 -3.50 -3.62
N HIS A 74 -1.83 -4.03 -2.91
CA HIS A 74 -2.42 -5.35 -3.16
C HIS A 74 -2.87 -5.57 -4.61
N LEU A 75 -3.42 -4.53 -5.25
CA LEU A 75 -3.96 -4.62 -6.61
C LEU A 75 -2.91 -4.80 -7.71
N GLN A 76 -1.62 -4.56 -7.42
CA GLN A 76 -0.56 -4.90 -8.36
C GLN A 76 -0.44 -6.42 -8.51
N GLY A 77 -0.62 -7.15 -7.40
CA GLY A 77 -0.79 -8.60 -7.45
C GLY A 77 0.37 -9.32 -8.15
N ASP A 78 1.60 -8.83 -8.00
CA ASP A 78 2.77 -9.35 -8.71
C ASP A 78 3.90 -9.70 -7.74
N ALA A 79 4.84 -10.52 -8.22
CA ALA A 79 5.99 -10.96 -7.44
C ALA A 79 6.95 -9.81 -7.08
N ALA A 80 6.99 -8.74 -7.90
CA ALA A 80 7.82 -7.58 -7.63
C ALA A 80 7.35 -6.81 -6.39
N THR A 81 6.03 -6.67 -6.22
CA THR A 81 5.42 -6.06 -5.04
C THR A 81 5.68 -6.91 -3.79
N LEU A 82 5.62 -8.24 -3.92
CA LEU A 82 5.95 -9.14 -2.82
C LEU A 82 7.42 -8.98 -2.40
N ALA A 83 8.34 -8.95 -3.37
CA ALA A 83 9.77 -8.75 -3.11
C ALA A 83 10.06 -7.39 -2.45
N ALA A 84 9.38 -6.32 -2.87
CA ALA A 84 9.51 -5.01 -2.25
C ALA A 84 9.05 -5.00 -0.78
N ALA A 85 7.99 -5.77 -0.44
CA ALA A 85 7.54 -5.92 0.94
C ALA A 85 8.56 -6.68 1.79
N ASP A 86 9.13 -7.76 1.25
CA ASP A 86 10.18 -8.55 1.91
C ASP A 86 11.44 -7.71 2.15
N GLU A 87 11.90 -6.97 1.13
CA GLU A 87 13.04 -6.05 1.23
C GLU A 87 12.81 -4.97 2.29
N TRP A 88 11.62 -4.37 2.30
CA TRP A 88 11.27 -3.37 3.30
C TRP A 88 11.32 -3.97 4.71
N LEU A 89 10.73 -5.15 4.93
CA LEU A 89 10.73 -5.82 6.23
C LEU A 89 12.14 -6.18 6.73
N THR A 90 13.06 -6.55 5.84
CA THR A 90 14.47 -6.80 6.19
C THR A 90 15.23 -5.51 6.48
N ALA A 91 15.01 -4.44 5.70
CA ALA A 91 15.72 -3.18 5.91
C ALA A 91 15.27 -2.43 7.18
N HIS A 92 14.07 -2.71 7.67
CA HIS A 92 13.38 -1.93 8.71
C HIS A 92 13.18 -2.74 10.01
N GLU A 93 14.14 -3.58 10.41
CA GLU A 93 14.05 -4.44 11.61
C GLU A 93 13.76 -3.67 12.90
N SER A 94 14.26 -2.44 13.02
CA SER A 94 14.10 -1.57 14.18
C SER A 94 12.84 -0.70 14.17
N SER A 95 12.06 -0.71 13.09
CA SER A 95 10.84 0.11 13.01
C SER A 95 9.79 -0.37 14.02
N ALA A 96 8.82 0.50 14.31
CA ALA A 96 7.78 0.24 15.31
C ALA A 96 7.14 -1.16 15.10
N PRO A 97 7.05 -2.01 16.15
CA PRO A 97 6.55 -3.39 16.00
C PRO A 97 5.15 -3.48 15.36
N ALA A 98 4.28 -2.51 15.68
CA ALA A 98 2.94 -2.44 15.10
C ALA A 98 2.96 -2.12 13.60
N LEU A 99 3.84 -1.23 13.13
CA LEU A 99 4.04 -0.95 11.71
C LEU A 99 4.52 -2.20 10.98
N ARG A 100 5.60 -2.81 11.47
CA ARG A 100 6.17 -4.03 10.89
C ARG A 100 5.14 -5.14 10.79
N ARG A 101 4.32 -5.32 11.83
CA ARG A 101 3.24 -6.32 11.85
C ARG A 101 2.22 -6.07 10.75
N LEU A 102 1.78 -4.83 10.51
CA LEU A 102 0.83 -4.52 9.44
C LEU A 102 1.39 -4.84 8.05
N VAL A 103 2.67 -4.51 7.81
CA VAL A 103 3.33 -4.82 6.54
C VAL A 103 3.47 -6.33 6.35
N LEU A 104 3.84 -7.06 7.41
CA LEU A 104 3.94 -8.52 7.40
C LEU A 104 2.58 -9.18 7.08
N GLU A 105 1.50 -8.75 7.75
CA GLU A 105 0.14 -9.24 7.50
C GLU A 105 -0.27 -9.02 6.03
N ALA A 106 -0.08 -7.80 5.50
CA ALA A 106 -0.42 -7.47 4.11
C ALA A 106 0.42 -8.24 3.08
N ARG A 107 1.72 -8.43 3.38
CA ARG A 107 2.65 -9.25 2.60
C ARG A 107 2.18 -10.71 2.52
N ASP A 108 1.77 -11.29 3.64
CA ASP A 108 1.32 -12.68 3.70
C ASP A 108 0.01 -12.90 2.94
N ASP A 109 -0.89 -11.93 3.00
CA ASP A 109 -2.12 -11.93 2.21
C ASP A 109 -1.83 -11.87 0.70
N LEU A 110 -0.88 -11.03 0.27
CA LEU A 110 -0.43 -10.98 -1.12
C LEU A 110 0.20 -12.31 -1.57
N ALA A 111 1.11 -12.87 -0.76
CA ALA A 111 1.74 -14.16 -1.04
C ALA A 111 0.73 -15.31 -1.13
N ARG A 112 -0.33 -15.27 -0.33
CA ARG A 112 -1.44 -16.23 -0.41
C ARG A 112 -2.22 -16.07 -1.73
N SER A 113 -2.54 -14.84 -2.11
CA SER A 113 -3.26 -14.55 -3.36
C SER A 113 -2.49 -15.02 -4.59
N LEU A 114 -1.19 -14.75 -4.65
CA LEU A 114 -0.31 -15.18 -5.75
C LEU A 114 -0.26 -16.71 -5.90
N ARG A 115 -0.17 -17.44 -4.78
CA ARG A 115 -0.20 -18.91 -4.80
C ARG A 115 -1.54 -19.45 -5.32
N ALA A 116 -2.65 -18.87 -4.89
CA ALA A 116 -3.97 -19.26 -5.38
C ALA A 116 -4.09 -19.03 -6.89
N GLN A 117 -3.67 -17.87 -7.39
CA GLN A 117 -3.67 -17.57 -8.83
C GLN A 117 -2.81 -18.56 -9.64
N ALA A 118 -1.65 -18.95 -9.13
CA ALA A 118 -0.79 -19.94 -9.78
C ALA A 118 -1.44 -21.33 -9.84
N CYS A 119 -2.13 -21.74 -8.77
CA CYS A 119 -2.90 -22.98 -8.76
C CYS A 119 -4.05 -22.95 -9.77
N ASP A 120 -4.82 -21.86 -9.80
CA ASP A 120 -5.95 -21.69 -10.73
C ASP A 120 -5.48 -21.72 -12.19
N ALA A 121 -4.37 -21.05 -12.50
CA ALA A 121 -3.77 -21.06 -13.84
C ALA A 121 -3.29 -22.46 -14.26
N GLY A 122 -2.76 -23.26 -13.32
CA GLY A 122 -2.33 -24.63 -13.58
C GLY A 122 -3.49 -25.64 -13.70
N ALA A 123 -4.64 -25.38 -13.07
CA ALA A 123 -5.83 -26.21 -13.16
C ALA A 123 -6.68 -25.96 -14.43
N ALA A 124 -6.45 -24.83 -15.10
CA ALA A 124 -7.13 -24.46 -16.35
C ALA A 124 -6.46 -25.05 -17.62
N VAL A 125 -5.39 -25.85 -17.45
CA VAL A 125 -4.63 -26.56 -18.50
C VAL A 125 -4.96 -28.05 -18.45
#